data_AF-A0A9D4HV32-F1
#
_entry.id   AF-A0A9D4HV32-F1
#
_cell.length_a   1.000
_cell.length_b   1.000
_cell.length_c   1.000
_cell.angle_alpha   90.00
_cell.angle_beta   90.00
_cell.angle_gamma   90.00
#
_symmetry.space_group_name_H-M   'P 1'
#
loop_
_entity.id
_entity.type
_entity.pdbx_description
1 polymer ?
#
loop_
_entity_poly.entity_id
_entity_poly.type
_entity_poly.pdbx_seq_one_letter_code
_entity_poly.pdbx_strand_id
1 'polypeptide(L)'
;MLFLVDVTPIEKNRAKALSIYDSLLMFCSTISALSSVFIITKAGFFPSMVACTAAPGFCLMLICCCLPETHKRHNRATTRTVCEVIRRIGDVNSSPKFNGRRIAFVIVLVTYFFQAFANVDRGSTELLYQLGRPFCWTAHKIGMFSAARHATQGLASVVLIIPLKRCLSVVNIALISAVFNTGSYVLKALATTTLQLFMGKHFFENIGTDCLRLVF
;
A
#
# COMPACT_ATOMS: atom_id res chain seq x y z
N MET A 1 3.13 -10.87 -4.86
CA MET A 1 3.22 -10.98 -3.38
C MET A 1 3.05 -12.41 -2.86
N LEU A 2 2.05 -13.20 -3.31
CA LEU A 2 1.89 -14.61 -2.88
C LEU A 2 3.17 -15.45 -3.08
N PHE A 3 3.73 -15.39 -4.28
CA PHE A 3 5.02 -16.04 -4.59
C PHE A 3 6.15 -15.67 -3.61
N LEU A 4 6.27 -14.40 -3.22
CA LEU A 4 7.30 -13.95 -2.28
C LEU A 4 7.08 -14.54 -0.88
N VAL A 5 5.82 -14.67 -0.45
CA VAL A 5 5.46 -15.30 0.82
C VAL A 5 5.79 -16.79 0.82
N ASP A 6 5.60 -17.46 -0.32
CA ASP A 6 5.88 -18.88 -0.46
C ASP A 6 7.39 -19.17 -0.49
N VAL A 7 8.18 -18.28 -1.11
CA VAL A 7 9.65 -18.42 -1.21
C VAL A 7 10.36 -17.99 0.07
N THR A 8 9.78 -17.07 0.85
CA THR A 8 10.43 -16.55 2.05
C THR A 8 10.08 -17.39 3.28
N PRO A 9 11.05 -18.01 3.98
CA PRO A 9 10.77 -18.77 5.19
C PRO A 9 10.12 -17.89 6.28
N ILE A 10 9.23 -18.49 7.09
CA ILE A 10 8.33 -17.84 8.06
C ILE A 10 9.08 -17.10 9.20
N GLU A 11 10.41 -17.23 9.28
CA GLU A 11 11.24 -16.68 10.33
C GLU A 11 11.35 -15.14 10.35
N LYS A 12 12.12 -14.64 11.32
CA LYS A 12 12.40 -13.25 11.73
C LYS A 12 12.71 -12.27 10.58
N ASN A 13 12.94 -12.72 9.35
CA ASN A 13 13.24 -11.89 8.19
C ASN A 13 12.05 -11.63 7.24
N ARG A 14 10.91 -12.33 7.36
CA ARG A 14 9.78 -12.20 6.41
C ARG A 14 9.25 -10.77 6.28
N ALA A 15 8.98 -10.08 7.39
CA ALA A 15 8.51 -8.69 7.32
C ALA A 15 9.56 -7.70 6.77
N LYS A 16 10.87 -8.00 6.89
CA LYS A 16 11.92 -7.18 6.28
C LYS A 16 11.93 -7.40 4.76
N ALA A 17 11.89 -8.65 4.31
CA ALA A 17 11.81 -8.99 2.90
C ALA A 17 10.56 -8.40 2.23
N LEU A 18 9.41 -8.48 2.90
CA LEU A 18 8.16 -7.89 2.41
C LEU A 18 8.26 -6.35 2.32
N SER A 19 8.86 -5.70 3.31
CA SER A 19 9.08 -4.25 3.29
C SER A 19 10.01 -3.83 2.16
N ILE A 20 11.13 -4.55 1.93
CA ILE A 20 12.06 -4.26 0.83
C ILE A 20 11.33 -4.38 -0.51
N TYR A 21 10.59 -5.47 -0.71
CA TYR A 21 9.83 -5.67 -1.94
C TYR A 21 8.79 -4.56 -2.17
N ASP A 22 8.05 -4.17 -1.14
CA ASP A 22 7.08 -3.06 -1.22
C ASP A 22 7.77 -1.74 -1.61
N SER A 23 8.98 -1.50 -1.10
CA SER A 23 9.79 -0.32 -1.44
C SER A 23 10.21 -0.30 -2.90
N LEU A 24 10.61 -1.46 -3.45
CA LEU A 24 10.91 -1.60 -4.88
C LEU A 24 9.68 -1.31 -5.73
N LEU A 25 8.50 -1.80 -5.34
CA LEU A 25 7.25 -1.52 -6.07
C LEU A 25 6.92 -0.03 -6.08
N MET A 26 7.12 0.66 -4.97
CA MET A 26 6.91 2.12 -4.89
C MET A 26 7.93 2.90 -5.71
N PHE A 27 9.17 2.42 -5.79
CA PHE A 27 10.20 3.00 -6.66
C PHE A 27 9.85 2.87 -8.15
N CYS A 28 9.44 1.67 -8.58
CA CYS A 28 8.94 1.46 -9.94
C CYS A 28 7.75 2.37 -10.25
N SER A 29 6.81 2.51 -9.30
CA SER A 29 5.64 3.38 -9.44
C SER A 29 6.02 4.86 -9.59
N THR A 30 7.10 5.29 -8.91
CA THR A 30 7.65 6.65 -9.04
C THR A 30 8.20 6.90 -10.45
N ILE A 31 8.98 5.95 -10.98
CA ILE A 31 9.53 6.04 -12.33
C ILE A 31 8.39 6.07 -13.36
N SER A 32 7.38 5.22 -13.20
CA SER A 32 6.20 5.20 -14.08
C SER A 32 5.40 6.50 -14.03
N ALA A 33 5.26 7.12 -12.86
CA ALA A 33 4.59 8.41 -12.73
C ALA A 33 5.38 9.52 -13.45
N LEU A 34 6.70 9.56 -13.30
CA LEU A 34 7.56 10.53 -13.98
C LEU A 34 7.58 10.34 -15.49
N SER A 35 7.66 9.09 -15.97
CA SER A 35 7.64 8.79 -17.40
C SER A 35 6.31 9.21 -18.04
N SER A 36 5.19 8.97 -17.35
CA SER A 36 3.86 9.39 -17.81
C SER A 36 3.78 10.90 -17.97
N VAL A 37 4.31 11.68 -17.02
CA VAL A 37 4.34 13.15 -17.12
C VAL A 37 5.16 13.63 -18.31
N PHE A 38 6.32 13.01 -18.55
CA PHE A 38 7.19 13.36 -19.66
C PHE A 38 6.53 13.07 -21.02
N ILE A 39 5.90 11.90 -21.16
CA ILE A 39 5.19 11.48 -22.37
C ILE A 39 4.01 12.41 -22.64
N ILE A 40 3.21 12.74 -21.62
CA ILE A 40 2.06 13.64 -21.77
C ILE A 40 2.50 15.02 -22.28
N THR A 41 3.64 15.52 -21.79
CA THR A 41 4.15 16.85 -22.16
C THR A 41 4.67 16.90 -23.60
N LYS A 42 5.19 15.79 -24.14
CA LYS A 42 5.83 15.73 -25.46
C LYS A 42 4.92 15.18 -26.57
N ALA A 43 4.11 14.16 -26.25
CA ALA A 43 3.38 13.35 -27.22
C ALA A 43 1.86 13.30 -26.95
N GLY A 44 1.39 13.94 -25.89
CA GLY A 44 -0.03 14.00 -25.51
C GLY A 44 -0.50 12.77 -24.72
N PHE A 45 -1.82 12.71 -24.48
CA PHE A 45 -2.42 11.72 -23.59
C PHE A 45 -2.46 10.30 -24.16
N PHE A 46 -2.72 10.17 -25.46
CA PHE A 46 -2.93 8.87 -26.12
C PHE A 46 -1.68 7.96 -26.06
N PRO A 47 -0.45 8.45 -26.34
CA PRO A 47 0.76 7.63 -26.21
C PRO A 47 1.05 7.22 -24.75
N SER A 48 0.68 8.05 -23.78
CA SER A 48 0.84 7.71 -22.36
C SER A 48 -0.04 6.52 -21.97
N MET A 49 -1.30 6.46 -22.42
CA MET A 49 -2.19 5.31 -22.15
C MET A 49 -1.65 4.01 -22.75
N VAL A 50 -1.14 4.07 -23.99
CA VAL A 50 -0.56 2.91 -24.67
C VAL A 50 0.68 2.41 -23.91
N ALA A 51 1.59 3.31 -23.50
CA ALA A 51 2.78 2.94 -22.75
C ALA A 51 2.44 2.31 -21.38
N CYS A 52 1.48 2.88 -20.65
CA CYS A 52 1.04 2.35 -19.35
C CYS A 52 0.39 0.97 -19.46
N THR A 53 -0.23 0.63 -20.59
CA THR A 53 -0.88 -0.68 -20.80
C THR A 53 0.10 -1.71 -21.34
N ALA A 54 1.00 -1.31 -22.24
CA ALA A 54 1.96 -2.21 -22.88
C ALA A 54 3.01 -2.75 -21.89
N ALA A 55 3.53 -1.90 -20.99
CA ALA A 55 4.55 -2.31 -20.03
C ALA A 55 4.11 -3.45 -19.09
N PRO A 56 2.98 -3.37 -18.36
CA PRO A 56 2.50 -4.48 -17.54
C PRO A 56 2.06 -5.68 -18.38
N GLY A 57 1.53 -5.48 -19.59
CA GLY A 57 1.21 -6.57 -20.52
C GLY A 57 2.45 -7.38 -20.91
N PHE A 58 3.56 -6.69 -21.19
CA PHE A 58 4.85 -7.33 -21.46
C PHE A 58 5.40 -8.06 -20.23
N CYS A 59 5.33 -7.45 -19.04
CA CYS A 59 5.74 -8.12 -17.80
C CYS A 59 4.92 -9.38 -17.53
N LEU A 60 3.60 -9.35 -17.76
CA LEU A 60 2.74 -10.52 -17.61
C LEU A 60 3.12 -11.61 -18.61
N MET A 61 3.39 -11.25 -19.86
CA MET A 61 3.87 -12.20 -20.87
C MET A 61 5.19 -12.86 -20.42
N LEU A 62 6.16 -12.08 -19.95
CA LEU A 62 7.43 -12.60 -19.44
C LEU A 62 7.22 -13.53 -18.23
N ILE A 63 6.34 -13.17 -17.30
CA ILE A 63 6.03 -14.02 -16.15
C ILE A 63 5.38 -15.33 -16.62
N CYS A 64 4.42 -15.29 -17.54
CA CYS A 64 3.77 -16.48 -18.07
C CYS A 64 4.73 -17.40 -18.86
N CYS A 65 5.68 -16.84 -19.60
CA CYS A 65 6.59 -17.62 -20.44
C CYS A 65 7.85 -18.11 -19.69
N CYS A 66 8.40 -17.29 -18.79
CA CYS A 66 9.72 -17.54 -18.19
C CYS A 66 9.66 -18.00 -16.74
N LEU A 67 8.56 -17.78 -16.01
CA LEU A 67 8.48 -18.15 -14.59
C LEU A 67 7.91 -19.58 -14.46
N PRO A 68 8.74 -20.59 -14.11
CA PRO A 68 8.24 -21.93 -13.86
C PRO A 68 7.28 -21.90 -12.67
N GLU A 69 6.15 -22.61 -12.81
CA GLU A 69 5.14 -22.70 -11.76
C GLU A 69 5.79 -23.20 -10.46
N THR A 70 5.85 -22.31 -9.47
CA THR A 70 6.58 -22.54 -8.20
C THR A 70 5.89 -23.60 -7.34
N HIS A 71 4.63 -23.88 -7.64
CA HIS A 71 3.82 -24.79 -6.85
C HIS A 71 3.83 -26.19 -7.47
N LYS A 72 4.45 -27.16 -6.79
CA LYS A 72 4.35 -28.58 -7.18
C LYS A 72 2.86 -28.96 -7.24
N ARG A 73 2.43 -29.50 -8.38
CA ARG A 73 1.06 -29.97 -8.70
C ARG A 73 0.41 -30.83 -7.60
N HIS A 74 1.22 -31.45 -6.74
CA HIS A 74 0.81 -32.33 -5.65
C HIS A 74 0.11 -31.63 -4.46
N ASN A 75 0.33 -30.34 -4.21
CA ASN A 75 -0.25 -29.65 -3.04
C ASN A 75 -1.43 -28.73 -3.41
N ARG A 76 -2.00 -28.89 -4.61
CA ARG A 76 -3.10 -28.05 -5.11
C ARG A 76 -4.21 -28.12 -4.07
N ALA A 77 -4.43 -27.04 -3.34
CA ALA A 77 -5.59 -26.94 -2.45
C ALA A 77 -6.79 -27.28 -3.32
N THR A 78 -7.48 -28.38 -2.98
CA THR A 78 -8.74 -28.79 -3.62
C THR A 78 -9.56 -27.54 -3.83
N THR A 79 -10.05 -27.29 -5.04
CA THR A 79 -10.82 -26.09 -5.40
C THR A 79 -11.97 -25.95 -4.40
N ARG A 80 -11.77 -25.16 -3.35
CA ARG A 80 -12.76 -25.03 -2.29
C ARG A 80 -13.80 -24.06 -2.78
N THR A 81 -15.06 -24.43 -2.59
CA THR A 81 -16.16 -23.56 -2.95
C THR A 81 -16.08 -22.28 -2.09
N VAL A 82 -16.47 -21.14 -2.64
CA VAL A 82 -16.50 -19.85 -1.91
C VAL A 82 -17.31 -19.99 -0.61
N CYS A 83 -18.37 -20.82 -0.65
CA CYS A 83 -19.21 -21.14 0.49
C CYS A 83 -18.46 -21.88 1.61
N GLU A 84 -17.59 -22.85 1.29
CA GLU A 84 -16.75 -23.53 2.29
C GLU A 84 -15.75 -22.57 2.93
N VAL A 85 -15.19 -21.63 2.18
CA VAL A 85 -14.27 -20.62 2.72
C VAL A 85 -15.00 -19.70 3.70
N ILE A 86 -16.18 -19.21 3.33
CA ILE A 86 -17.04 -18.36 4.19
C ILE A 86 -17.44 -19.13 5.45
N ARG A 87 -17.88 -20.38 5.31
CA ARG A 87 -18.26 -21.24 6.43
C ARG A 87 -17.09 -21.48 7.39
N ARG A 88 -15.87 -21.71 6.87
CA ARG A 88 -14.68 -21.87 7.70
C ARG A 88 -14.32 -20.60 8.47
N ILE A 89 -14.44 -19.44 7.84
CA ILE A 89 -14.23 -18.15 8.51
C ILE A 89 -15.26 -17.96 9.63
N GLY A 90 -16.52 -18.33 9.38
CA GLY A 90 -17.60 -18.37 10.37
C GLY A 90 -17.34 -19.34 11.53
N ASP A 91 -16.85 -20.55 11.24
CA ASP A 91 -16.53 -21.57 12.24
C ASP A 91 -15.33 -21.18 13.11
N VAL A 92 -14.31 -20.55 12.52
CA VAL A 92 -13.16 -20.00 13.27
C VAL A 92 -13.62 -18.88 14.21
N ASN A 93 -14.56 -18.04 13.78
CA ASN A 93 -15.15 -17.00 14.62
C ASN A 93 -16.06 -17.58 15.72
N SER A 94 -16.74 -18.69 15.45
CA SER A 94 -17.71 -19.33 16.35
C SER A 94 -17.08 -20.34 17.32
N SER A 95 -15.80 -20.66 17.19
CA SER A 95 -15.10 -21.61 18.07
C SER A 95 -14.99 -21.09 19.51
N PRO A 96 -15.42 -21.86 20.54
CA PRO A 96 -15.48 -21.41 21.94
C PRO A 96 -14.11 -21.06 22.56
N LYS A 97 -13.01 -21.43 21.90
CA LYS A 97 -11.63 -21.12 22.32
C LYS A 97 -11.27 -19.61 22.25
N PHE A 98 -12.09 -18.78 21.60
CA PHE A 98 -11.82 -17.35 21.39
C PHE A 98 -12.70 -16.39 22.21
N ASN A 99 -13.36 -16.88 23.27
CA ASN A 99 -14.47 -16.18 23.94
C ASN A 99 -14.17 -14.74 24.45
N GLY A 100 -12.90 -14.35 24.61
CA GLY A 100 -12.50 -12.97 24.96
C GLY A 100 -11.85 -12.13 23.85
N ARG A 101 -11.48 -12.72 22.70
CA ARG A 101 -10.76 -12.04 21.60
C ARG A 101 -11.60 -11.86 20.32
N ARG A 102 -12.82 -12.41 20.28
CA ARG A 102 -13.75 -12.27 19.15
C ARG A 102 -14.06 -10.82 18.82
N ILE A 103 -14.38 -10.01 19.82
CA ILE A 103 -14.70 -8.59 19.63
C ILE A 103 -13.48 -7.85 19.04
N ALA A 104 -12.28 -8.10 19.58
CA ALA A 104 -11.05 -7.51 19.05
C ALA A 104 -10.79 -7.93 17.58
N PHE A 105 -11.04 -9.19 17.24
CA PHE A 105 -10.88 -9.69 15.87
C PHE A 105 -11.89 -9.07 14.90
N VAL A 106 -13.16 -8.97 15.31
CA VAL A 106 -14.21 -8.29 14.54
C VAL A 106 -13.86 -6.82 14.34
N ILE A 107 -13.42 -6.12 15.39
CA ILE A 107 -12.98 -4.72 15.30
C ILE A 107 -11.83 -4.57 14.30
N VAL A 108 -10.81 -5.42 14.36
CA VAL A 108 -9.67 -5.35 13.41
C VAL A 108 -10.13 -5.60 11.97
N LEU A 109 -11.02 -6.58 11.75
CA LEU A 109 -11.59 -6.85 10.42
C LEU A 109 -12.40 -5.67 9.88
N VAL A 110 -13.24 -5.07 10.72
CA VAL A 110 -14.06 -3.91 10.35
C VAL A 110 -13.16 -2.70 10.05
N THR A 111 -12.17 -2.41 10.89
CA THR A 111 -11.18 -1.35 10.64
C THR A 111 -10.42 -1.58 9.34
N TYR A 112 -9.99 -2.82 9.08
CA TYR A 112 -9.34 -3.18 7.83
C TYR A 112 -10.26 -3.00 6.61
N PHE A 113 -11.54 -3.37 6.73
CA PHE A 113 -12.53 -3.17 5.67
C PHE A 113 -12.72 -1.70 5.33
N PHE A 114 -12.93 -0.84 6.33
CA PHE A 114 -13.05 0.61 6.12
C PHE A 114 -11.77 1.22 5.54
N GLN A 115 -10.60 0.77 6.03
CA GLN A 115 -9.30 1.21 5.49
C GLN A 115 -9.15 0.82 4.01
N ALA A 116 -9.51 -0.42 3.65
CA ALA A 116 -9.47 -0.90 2.27
C ALA A 116 -10.42 -0.11 1.38
N PHE A 117 -11.65 0.12 1.85
CA PHE A 117 -12.65 0.92 1.13
C PHE A 117 -12.17 2.35 0.88
N ALA A 118 -11.62 3.02 1.91
CA ALA A 118 -11.06 4.36 1.78
C ALA A 118 -9.88 4.41 0.80
N ASN A 119 -9.06 3.35 0.72
CA ASN A 119 -7.93 3.31 -0.20
C ASN A 119 -8.33 3.11 -1.67
N VAL A 120 -9.45 2.44 -1.97
CA VAL A 120 -9.94 2.24 -3.34
C VAL A 120 -10.30 3.56 -4.00
N ASP A 121 -10.98 4.44 -3.27
CA ASP A 121 -11.47 5.71 -3.82
C ASP A 121 -10.44 6.85 -3.74
N ARG A 122 -9.41 6.68 -2.92
CA ARG A 122 -8.40 7.72 -2.62
C ARG A 122 -7.82 8.37 -3.87
N GLY A 123 -7.53 7.58 -4.91
CA GLY A 123 -6.94 8.11 -6.14
C GLY A 123 -7.87 9.07 -6.88
N SER A 124 -9.14 8.67 -7.02
CA SER A 124 -10.17 9.45 -7.74
C SER A 124 -10.54 10.73 -6.99
N THR A 125 -10.78 10.63 -5.68
CA THR A 125 -11.14 11.79 -4.86
C THR A 125 -9.98 12.79 -4.72
N GLU A 126 -8.74 12.31 -4.56
CA GLU A 126 -7.56 13.19 -4.50
C GLU A 126 -7.31 13.89 -5.84
N LEU A 127 -7.57 13.22 -6.96
CA LEU A 127 -7.48 13.81 -8.30
C LEU A 127 -8.58 14.86 -8.52
N LEU A 128 -9.83 14.58 -8.14
CA LEU A 128 -10.94 15.54 -8.21
C LEU A 128 -10.65 16.81 -7.37
N TYR A 129 -10.09 16.63 -6.17
CA TYR A 129 -9.72 17.74 -5.29
C TYR A 129 -8.61 18.61 -5.89
N GLN A 130 -7.65 18.01 -6.59
CA GLN A 130 -6.57 18.72 -7.26
C GLN A 130 -7.03 19.47 -8.53
N LEU A 131 -8.01 18.92 -9.26
CA LEU A 131 -8.61 19.55 -10.44
C LEU A 131 -9.62 20.65 -10.07
N GLY A 132 -10.32 20.51 -8.95
CA GLY A 132 -11.27 21.48 -8.43
C GLY A 132 -10.63 22.78 -7.94
N ARG A 133 -11.45 23.83 -7.79
CA ARG A 133 -11.06 25.04 -7.05
C ARG A 133 -10.85 24.66 -5.57
N PRO A 134 -9.81 25.16 -4.87
CA PRO A 134 -8.95 26.30 -5.21
C PRO A 134 -7.61 25.94 -5.91
N PHE A 135 -7.33 24.67 -6.19
CA PHE A 135 -6.00 24.24 -6.65
C PHE A 135 -5.79 24.29 -8.16
N CYS A 136 -6.78 23.85 -8.94
CA CYS A 136 -6.75 23.83 -10.41
C CYS A 136 -5.39 23.37 -10.98
N TRP A 137 -4.90 22.20 -10.54
CA TRP A 137 -3.61 21.68 -10.96
C TRP A 137 -3.64 21.16 -12.40
N THR A 138 -2.59 21.47 -13.15
CA THR A 138 -2.31 20.85 -14.46
C THR A 138 -1.84 19.41 -14.29
N ALA A 139 -2.06 18.55 -15.29
CA ALA A 139 -1.62 17.15 -15.31
C ALA A 139 -0.14 16.96 -14.91
N HIS A 140 0.73 17.89 -15.27
CA HIS A 140 2.15 17.89 -14.86
C HIS A 140 2.34 17.95 -13.33
N LYS A 141 1.61 18.83 -12.63
CA LYS A 141 1.70 18.97 -11.16
C LYS A 141 1.12 17.75 -10.44
N ILE A 142 0.02 17.21 -10.97
CA ILE A 142 -0.63 16.00 -10.46
C ILE A 142 0.33 14.80 -10.52
N GLY A 143 0.98 14.61 -11.67
CA GLY A 143 1.93 13.51 -11.86
C GLY A 143 3.20 13.66 -11.02
N MET A 144 3.77 14.88 -10.90
CA MET A 144 4.90 15.12 -9.99
C MET A 144 4.54 14.88 -8.51
N PHE A 145 3.35 15.31 -8.08
CA PHE A 145 2.87 15.06 -6.72
C PHE A 145 2.67 13.56 -6.45
N SER A 146 2.17 12.82 -7.44
CA SER A 146 2.03 11.36 -7.37
C SER A 146 3.40 10.68 -7.28
N ALA A 147 4.37 11.10 -8.11
CA ALA A 147 5.74 10.60 -8.04
C ALA A 147 6.38 10.84 -6.66
N ALA A 148 6.29 12.07 -6.15
CA ALA A 148 6.79 12.40 -4.82
C ALA A 148 6.11 11.58 -3.71
N ARG A 149 4.81 11.30 -3.86
CA ARG A 149 4.08 10.42 -2.95
C ARG A 149 4.61 9.00 -2.95
N HIS A 150 4.79 8.41 -4.13
CA HIS A 150 5.30 7.04 -4.22
C HIS A 150 6.74 6.95 -3.70
N ALA A 151 7.57 7.94 -4.00
CA ALA A 151 8.94 8.01 -3.49
C ALA A 151 8.97 8.06 -1.95
N THR A 152 8.23 8.98 -1.35
CA THR A 152 8.13 9.11 0.13
C THR A 152 7.57 7.85 0.76
N GLN A 153 6.54 7.23 0.18
CA GLN A 153 5.99 5.97 0.68
C GLN A 153 7.00 4.82 0.62
N GLY A 154 7.78 4.72 -0.46
CA GLY A 154 8.83 3.72 -0.60
C GLY A 154 10.00 3.93 0.38
N LEU A 155 10.38 5.18 0.64
CA LEU A 155 11.39 5.49 1.66
C LEU A 155 10.85 5.18 3.07
N ALA A 156 9.64 5.64 3.38
CA ALA A 156 9.01 5.43 4.67
C ALA A 156 8.82 3.95 5.01
N SER A 157 8.51 3.09 4.03
CA SER A 157 8.35 1.66 4.29
C SER A 157 9.66 1.02 4.76
N VAL A 158 10.80 1.30 4.13
CA VAL A 158 12.12 0.82 4.62
C VAL A 158 12.48 1.46 5.96
N VAL A 159 12.43 2.79 6.02
CA VAL A 159 12.96 3.59 7.13
C VAL A 159 12.16 3.36 8.41
N LEU A 160 10.83 3.18 8.32
CA LEU A 160 10.00 2.96 9.50
C LEU A 160 9.91 1.47 9.87
N ILE A 161 9.66 0.57 8.91
CA ILE A 161 9.31 -0.82 9.25
C ILE A 161 10.53 -1.58 9.80
N ILE A 162 11.74 -1.34 9.27
CA ILE A 162 12.95 -2.06 9.69
C ILE A 162 13.32 -1.79 11.16
N PRO A 163 13.42 -0.54 11.64
CA PRO A 163 13.70 -0.26 13.05
C PRO A 163 12.49 -0.55 13.93
N LEU A 164 11.27 -0.20 13.52
CA LEU A 164 10.08 -0.35 14.36
C LEU A 164 9.76 -1.82 14.65
N LYS A 165 10.13 -2.74 13.73
CA LYS A 165 10.08 -4.18 13.97
C LYS A 165 11.01 -4.66 15.10
N ARG A 166 12.09 -3.93 15.41
CA ARG A 166 12.97 -4.27 16.55
C ARG A 166 12.33 -3.91 17.88
N CYS A 167 11.47 -2.89 17.91
CA CYS A 167 10.89 -2.33 19.13
C CYS A 167 9.46 -2.82 19.41
N LEU A 168 8.67 -3.10 18.37
CA LEU A 168 7.24 -3.41 18.49
C LEU A 168 6.85 -4.73 17.83
N SER A 169 5.76 -5.31 18.34
CA SER A 169 5.09 -6.46 17.70
C SER A 169 4.44 -6.03 16.38
N VAL A 170 4.33 -6.97 15.44
CA VAL A 170 3.71 -6.71 14.12
C VAL A 170 2.28 -6.19 14.24
N VAL A 171 1.54 -6.65 15.26
CA VAL A 171 0.16 -6.23 15.53
C VAL A 171 0.11 -4.76 15.95
N ASN A 172 1.01 -4.33 16.83
CA ASN A 172 1.06 -2.94 17.29
C ASN A 172 1.46 -2.00 16.16
N ILE A 173 2.40 -2.42 15.31
CA ILE A 173 2.79 -1.66 14.10
C ILE A 173 1.59 -1.46 13.17
N ALA A 174 0.75 -2.49 13.00
CA ALA A 174 -0.46 -2.39 12.18
C ALA A 174 -1.52 -1.46 12.77
N LEU A 175 -1.67 -1.43 14.10
CA LEU A 175 -2.60 -0.51 14.76
C LEU A 175 -2.13 0.95 14.66
N ILE A 176 -0.84 1.20 14.91
CA ILE A 176 -0.24 2.52 14.77
C ILE A 176 -0.38 3.01 13.33
N SER A 177 -0.07 2.18 12.34
CA SER A 177 -0.19 2.57 10.93
C SER A 177 -1.64 2.88 10.53
N ALA A 178 -2.63 2.19 11.10
CA ALA A 178 -4.04 2.51 10.90
C ALA A 178 -4.39 3.89 11.45
N VAL A 179 -4.04 4.20 12.70
CA VAL A 179 -4.29 5.51 13.32
C VAL A 179 -3.61 6.63 12.54
N PHE A 180 -2.36 6.42 12.14
CA PHE A 180 -1.58 7.38 11.36
C PHE A 180 -2.20 7.62 9.97
N ASN A 181 -2.65 6.56 9.30
CA ASN A 181 -3.33 6.69 8.00
C ASN A 181 -4.64 7.48 8.13
N THR A 182 -5.44 7.22 9.17
CA THR A 182 -6.66 7.99 9.46
C THR A 182 -6.35 9.46 9.74
N GLY A 183 -5.35 9.75 10.57
CA GLY A 183 -4.89 11.12 10.82
C GLY A 183 -4.46 11.85 9.55
N SER A 184 -3.80 11.13 8.63
CA SER A 184 -3.40 11.70 7.33
C SER A 184 -4.61 12.14 6.48
N TYR A 185 -5.74 11.42 6.55
CA TYR A 185 -6.95 11.81 5.83
C TYR A 185 -7.61 13.05 6.44
N VAL A 186 -7.68 13.12 7.77
CA VAL A 186 -8.24 14.28 8.48
C VAL A 186 -7.41 15.53 8.17
N LEU A 187 -6.09 15.44 8.21
CA LEU A 187 -5.20 16.55 7.86
C LEU A 187 -5.34 16.98 6.40
N LYS A 188 -5.49 16.02 5.47
CA LYS A 188 -5.76 16.34 4.06
C LYS A 188 -7.11 17.04 3.88
N ALA A 189 -8.14 16.65 4.63
CA ALA A 189 -9.47 17.26 4.56
C ALA A 189 -9.46 18.71 5.07
N LEU A 190 -8.60 19.04 6.04
CA LEU A 190 -8.44 20.39 6.58
C LEU A 190 -7.45 21.26 5.79
N ALA A 191 -6.71 20.68 4.82
CA ALA A 191 -5.70 21.39 4.07
C ALA A 191 -6.33 22.35 3.05
N THR A 192 -6.19 23.64 3.31
CA THR A 192 -6.68 24.73 2.45
C THR A 192 -5.62 25.22 1.45
N THR A 193 -4.35 24.84 1.65
CA THR A 193 -3.22 25.31 0.83
C THR A 193 -2.35 24.18 0.25
N THR A 194 -1.71 24.46 -0.88
CA THR A 194 -0.89 23.51 -1.67
C THR A 194 0.30 23.00 -0.85
N LEU A 195 0.85 23.90 -0.02
CA LEU A 195 1.96 23.62 0.88
C LEU A 195 1.52 22.69 2.01
N GLN A 196 0.31 22.82 2.55
CA GLN A 196 -0.21 21.88 3.56
C GLN A 196 -0.42 20.47 2.99
N LEU A 197 -0.75 20.35 1.71
CA LEU A 197 -0.90 19.07 1.02
C LEU A 197 0.44 18.35 0.79
N PHE A 198 1.52 19.11 0.64
CA PHE A 198 2.90 18.60 0.63
C PHE A 198 3.47 18.39 2.04
N MET A 199 3.25 19.32 2.96
CA MET A 199 3.76 19.32 4.34
C MET A 199 3.08 18.28 5.24
N GLY A 200 1.80 17.98 5.00
CA GLY A 200 1.11 16.87 5.66
C GLY A 200 1.80 15.52 5.42
N LYS A 201 2.65 15.39 4.39
CA LYS A 201 3.55 14.25 4.21
C LYS A 201 4.85 14.38 5.03
N HIS A 202 5.49 15.56 5.05
CA HIS A 202 6.73 15.82 5.80
C HIS A 202 6.56 15.70 7.32
N PHE A 203 5.41 16.10 7.88
CA PHE A 203 5.14 16.02 9.32
C PHE A 203 5.12 14.56 9.83
N PHE A 204 4.74 13.61 8.97
CA PHE A 204 4.74 12.18 9.29
C PHE A 204 6.12 11.54 9.21
N GLU A 205 7.03 12.08 8.39
CA GLU A 205 8.45 11.68 8.36
C GLU A 205 9.14 12.05 9.69
N ASN A 206 8.76 13.20 10.27
CA ASN A 206 9.27 13.64 11.58
C ASN A 206 8.70 12.85 12.78
N ILE A 207 7.43 12.45 12.76
CA ILE A 207 6.86 11.68 13.88
C ILE A 207 7.50 10.27 13.99
N GLY A 208 7.91 9.68 12.87
CA GLY A 208 8.68 8.43 12.86
C GLY A 208 10.03 8.56 13.57
N THR A 209 10.69 9.72 13.46
CA THR A 209 11.93 10.04 14.18
C THR A 209 11.70 10.40 15.65
N ASP A 210 10.56 11.01 16.01
CA ASP A 210 10.25 11.33 17.41
C ASP A 210 9.98 10.07 18.25
N CYS A 211 9.40 9.03 17.65
CA CYS A 211 9.28 7.72 18.30
C CYS A 211 10.65 7.04 18.52
N LEU A 212 11.66 7.39 17.73
CA LEU A 212 13.05 6.96 17.89
C LEU A 212 13.77 7.71 19.02
N ARG A 213 13.38 8.98 19.28
CA ARG A 213 13.92 9.82 20.37
C ARG A 213 13.28 9.56 21.73
N LEU A 214 12.06 9.01 21.80
CA LEU A 214 11.42 8.67 23.08
C LEU A 214 11.89 7.31 23.65
N VAL A 215 12.75 6.57 22.93
CA VAL A 215 13.26 5.25 23.33
C VAL A 215 14.78 5.26 23.58
N PHE A 216 15.47 6.37 23.28
CA PHE A 216 16.90 6.57 23.57
C PHE A 216 17.13 7.83 24.42
#